data_AF-A0A673U813-F1
#
_entry.id   AF-A0A673U813-F1
#
_cell.length_a   1.000
_cell.length_b   1.000
_cell.length_c   1.000
_cell.angle_alpha   90.00
_cell.angle_beta   90.00
_cell.angle_gamma   90.00
#
_symmetry.space_group_name_H-M   'P 1'
#
loop_
_entity.id
_entity.type
_entity.pdbx_description
1 polymer ?
#
loop_
_entity_poly.entity_id
_entity_poly.type
_entity_poly.pdbx_seq_one_letter_code
_entity_poly.pdbx_strand_id
1 'polypeptide(L)'
;MVPATQLGFNLQPLLEQLSQDELREFKSLLGPLSLQDESQHIPLAEVEEADGKQLAEILINCCPSHWVETVTIQVFDKMNRTDLSEKAK
;
A
#
# COMPACT_ATOMS: atom_id res chain seq x y z
N MET A 1 11.77 -1.22 -20.50
CA MET A 1 10.86 -0.89 -19.39
C MET A 1 10.40 -2.21 -18.80
N VAL A 2 10.95 -2.61 -17.66
CA VAL A 2 10.58 -3.88 -17.02
C VAL A 2 9.14 -3.72 -16.50
N PRO A 3 8.21 -4.63 -16.83
CA PRO A 3 6.84 -4.51 -16.34
C PRO A 3 6.86 -4.72 -14.82
N ALA A 4 6.10 -3.89 -14.11
CA ALA A 4 5.87 -3.92 -12.67
C ALA A 4 5.07 -5.16 -12.23
N THR A 5 5.45 -6.34 -12.70
CA THR A 5 4.78 -7.63 -12.49
C THR A 5 5.75 -8.59 -11.85
N GLN A 6 5.88 -8.52 -10.52
CA GLN A 6 5.92 -9.75 -9.71
C GLN A 6 5.66 -9.45 -8.22
N LEU A 7 4.63 -8.67 -7.91
CA LEU A 7 3.95 -8.90 -6.64
C LEU A 7 3.10 -10.15 -6.84
N GLY A 8 3.28 -11.17 -6.01
CA GLY A 8 2.44 -12.37 -6.04
C GLY A 8 0.95 -12.06 -5.78
N PHE A 9 0.68 -10.89 -5.21
CA PHE A 9 -0.65 -10.35 -4.95
C PHE A 9 -0.86 -9.04 -5.73
N ASN A 10 -2.08 -8.80 -6.19
CA ASN A 10 -2.43 -7.53 -6.81
C ASN A 10 -2.83 -6.54 -5.71
N LEU A 11 -1.97 -5.57 -5.41
CA LEU A 11 -2.23 -4.51 -4.43
C LEU A 11 -3.44 -3.64 -4.80
N GLN A 12 -3.56 -3.33 -6.10
CA GLN A 12 -4.61 -2.47 -6.64
C GLN A 12 -6.04 -2.90 -6.26
N PRO A 13 -6.49 -4.15 -6.53
CA PRO A 13 -7.82 -4.61 -6.13
C PRO A 13 -8.01 -4.74 -4.61
N LEU A 14 -6.93 -4.86 -3.82
CA LEU A 14 -7.03 -4.87 -2.36
C LEU A 14 -7.35 -3.46 -1.84
N LEU A 15 -6.68 -2.45 -2.39
CA LEU A 15 -6.95 -1.03 -2.08
C LEU A 15 -8.29 -0.56 -2.66
N GLU A 16 -8.74 -1.06 -3.81
CA GLU A 16 -10.08 -0.77 -4.36
C GLU A 16 -11.21 -1.43 -3.57
N GLN A 17 -10.92 -2.48 -2.79
CA GLN A 17 -11.88 -3.07 -1.84
C GLN A 17 -12.00 -2.28 -0.53
N LEU A 18 -11.14 -1.28 -0.32
CA LEU A 18 -11.26 -0.37 0.82
C LEU A 18 -12.27 0.72 0.51
N SER A 19 -13.09 1.03 1.51
CA SER A 19 -13.96 2.20 1.49
C SER A 19 -13.14 3.49 1.59
N GLN A 20 -13.73 4.66 1.29
CA GLN A 20 -13.04 5.95 1.44
C GLN A 20 -12.46 6.19 2.84
N ASP A 21 -13.19 5.83 3.91
CA ASP A 21 -12.70 5.90 5.29
C ASP A 21 -11.52 4.96 5.55
N GLU A 22 -11.59 3.75 5.01
CA GLU A 22 -10.52 2.77 5.12
C GLU A 22 -9.28 3.23 4.33
N LEU A 23 -9.46 3.78 3.13
CA LEU A 23 -8.36 4.35 2.36
C LEU A 23 -7.69 5.52 3.09
N ARG A 24 -8.46 6.35 3.78
CA ARG A 24 -7.93 7.43 4.63
C ARG A 24 -7.11 6.88 5.79
N GLU A 25 -7.61 5.87 6.48
CA GLU A 25 -6.87 5.24 7.57
C GLU A 25 -5.63 4.48 7.05
N PHE A 26 -5.71 3.83 5.88
CA PHE A 26 -4.58 3.21 5.21
C PHE A 26 -3.47 4.24 4.95
N LYS A 27 -3.81 5.40 4.38
CA LYS A 27 -2.87 6.52 4.16
C LYS A 27 -2.26 7.02 5.46
N SER A 28 -3.08 7.15 6.51
CA SER A 28 -2.64 7.62 7.83
C SER A 28 -1.68 6.64 8.51
N LEU A 29 -1.87 5.33 8.31
CA LEU A 29 -0.97 4.28 8.79
C LEU A 29 0.27 4.11 7.90
N LEU A 30 0.14 4.38 6.60
CA LEU A 30 1.25 4.33 5.64
C LEU A 30 2.29 5.41 5.97
N GLY A 31 1.87 6.63 6.30
CA GLY A 31 2.79 7.74 6.60
C GLY A 31 3.90 7.41 7.61
N PRO A 32 3.59 6.94 8.82
CA PRO A 32 4.61 6.55 9.80
C PRO A 32 5.45 5.34 9.37
N LEU A 33 4.91 4.41 8.56
CA LEU A 33 5.67 3.28 8.01
C LEU A 33 6.68 3.74 6.95
N SER A 34 6.29 4.68 6.08
CA SER A 34 7.19 5.33 5.13
C SER A 34 8.28 6.14 5.82
N LEU A 35 7.99 6.73 6.98
CA LEU A 35 8.96 7.48 7.78
C LEU A 35 9.94 6.58 8.55
N GLN A 36 9.54 5.35 8.88
CA GLN A 36 10.41 4.39 9.57
C GLN A 36 11.48 3.80 8.66
N ASP A 37 11.24 3.75 7.36
CA ASP A 37 12.16 3.24 6.36
C ASP A 37 12.77 4.42 5.60
N GLU A 38 13.85 5.00 6.13
CA GLU A 38 14.54 6.18 5.54
C GLU A 38 14.97 5.96 4.07
N SER A 39 15.03 4.70 3.62
CA SER A 39 15.27 4.28 2.25
C SER A 39 14.08 4.49 1.29
N GLN A 40 12.87 4.68 1.80
CA GLN A 40 11.63 4.67 1.02
C GLN A 40 11.00 6.05 0.98
N HIS A 41 11.45 6.84 0.01
CA HIS A 41 10.84 8.13 -0.30
C HIS A 41 9.51 7.94 -1.04
N ILE A 42 8.46 7.67 -0.27
CA ILE A 42 7.09 7.69 -0.80
C ILE A 42 6.61 9.15 -0.86
N PRO A 43 6.11 9.61 -2.02
CA PRO A 43 5.54 10.94 -2.15
C PRO A 43 4.21 11.01 -1.40
N LEU A 44 4.26 11.40 -0.12
CA LEU A 44 3.08 11.55 0.74
C LEU A 44 2.00 12.43 0.10
N ALA A 45 2.39 13.52 -0.58
CA ALA A 45 1.45 14.38 -1.28
C ALA A 45 0.65 13.62 -2.36
N GLU A 46 1.30 12.78 -3.16
CA GLU A 46 0.61 11.95 -4.15
C GLU A 46 -0.22 10.86 -3.48
N VAL A 47 0.26 10.25 -2.40
CA VAL A 47 -0.49 9.26 -1.63
C VAL A 47 -1.75 9.86 -1.00
N GLU A 48 -1.69 11.08 -0.50
CA GLU A 48 -2.83 11.76 0.10
C GLU A 48 -3.94 12.02 -0.93
N GLU A 49 -3.58 12.44 -2.14
CA GLU A 49 -4.52 12.68 -3.25
C GLU A 49 -4.92 11.40 -4.01
N ALA A 50 -4.10 10.36 -3.98
CA ALA A 50 -4.31 9.15 -4.76
C ALA A 50 -5.53 8.32 -4.31
N ASP A 51 -6.31 7.85 -5.29
CA ASP A 51 -7.31 6.80 -5.08
C ASP A 51 -6.66 5.42 -4.88
N GLY A 52 -7.42 4.42 -4.43
CA GLY A 52 -6.90 3.08 -4.15
C GLY A 52 -6.06 2.47 -5.27
N LYS A 53 -6.44 2.73 -6.53
CA LYS A 53 -5.64 2.34 -7.69
C LYS A 53 -4.30 3.09 -7.79
N GLN A 54 -4.34 4.42 -7.78
CA GLN A 54 -3.13 5.24 -7.90
C GLN A 54 -2.17 4.99 -6.74
N LEU A 55 -2.71 4.80 -5.54
CA LEU A 55 -1.95 4.52 -4.33
C LEU A 55 -1.20 3.20 -4.46
N ALA A 56 -1.84 2.21 -5.09
CA ALA A 56 -1.19 0.96 -5.43
C ALA A 56 -0.01 1.17 -6.38
N GLU A 57 -0.23 1.90 -7.48
CA GLU A 57 0.80 2.15 -8.47
C GLU A 57 1.98 2.94 -7.89
N ILE A 58 1.72 3.95 -7.05
CA ILE A 58 2.75 4.73 -6.35
C ILE A 58 3.59 3.80 -5.48
N LEU A 59 2.97 2.95 -4.66
CA LEU A 59 3.70 2.01 -3.80
C LEU A 59 4.55 1.03 -4.62
N ILE A 60 3.98 0.44 -5.67
CA ILE A 60 4.68 -0.52 -6.54
C ILE A 60 5.86 0.13 -7.26
N ASN A 61 5.74 1.41 -7.61
CA ASN A 61 6.77 2.13 -8.36
C ASN A 61 7.85 2.77 -7.47
N CYS A 62 7.48 3.21 -6.26
CA CYS A 62 8.41 3.81 -5.30
C CYS A 62 9.20 2.77 -4.50
N CYS A 63 8.64 1.57 -4.31
CA CYS A 63 9.09 0.62 -3.31
C CYS A 63 9.33 -0.78 -3.90
N PRO A 64 10.33 -1.55 -3.42
CA PRO A 64 10.48 -2.93 -3.83
C PRO A 64 9.30 -3.76 -3.34
N SER A 65 8.92 -4.76 -4.15
CA SER A 65 7.73 -5.59 -3.94
C SER A 65 7.63 -6.19 -2.52
N HIS A 66 8.76 -6.65 -1.96
CA HIS A 66 8.82 -7.20 -0.61
C HIS A 66 8.43 -6.18 0.48
N TRP A 67 8.83 -4.92 0.32
CA TRP A 67 8.47 -3.85 1.25
C TRP A 67 6.99 -3.52 1.12
N VAL A 68 6.49 -3.41 -0.12
CA VAL A 68 5.07 -3.18 -0.41
C VAL A 68 4.19 -4.26 0.21
N GLU A 69 4.56 -5.53 0.07
CA GLU A 69 3.89 -6.67 0.72
C GLU A 69 3.81 -6.52 2.23
N THR A 70 4.98 -6.31 2.85
CA THR A 70 5.09 -6.18 4.31
C THR A 70 4.25 -5.03 4.86
N VAL A 71 4.30 -3.87 4.20
CA VAL A 71 3.52 -2.69 4.61
C VAL A 71 2.04 -2.90 4.38
N THR A 72 1.64 -3.48 3.25
CA THR A 72 0.24 -3.75 2.93
C THR A 72 -0.39 -4.68 3.96
N ILE A 73 0.30 -5.77 4.30
CA ILE A 73 -0.15 -6.72 5.33
C ILE A 73 -0.24 -6.04 6.69
N GLN A 74 0.77 -5.28 7.09
CA GLN A 74 0.79 -4.58 8.38
C GLN A 74 -0.33 -3.54 8.50
N VAL A 75 -0.56 -2.76 7.44
CA VAL A 75 -1.62 -1.76 7.42
C VAL A 75 -2.98 -2.45 7.49
N PHE A 76 -3.23 -3.47 6.66
CA PHE A 76 -4.49 -4.21 6.72
C PHE A 76 -4.73 -4.90 8.07
N ASP A 77 -3.69 -5.43 8.72
CA ASP A 77 -3.78 -6.01 10.06
C ASP A 77 -4.18 -4.96 11.10
N LYS A 78 -3.54 -3.78 11.07
CA LYS A 78 -3.90 -2.64 11.94
C LYS A 78 -5.30 -2.12 11.73
N MET A 79 -5.80 -2.15 10.49
CA MET A 79 -7.16 -1.76 10.13
C MET A 79 -8.20 -2.83 10.43
N ASN A 80 -7.80 -3.94 11.06
CA ASN A 80 -8.66 -5.08 11.34
C ASN A 80 -9.26 -5.71 10.06
N ARG A 81 -8.60 -5.52 8.91
CA ARG A 81 -8.91 -6.09 7.58
C ARG A 81 -8.02 -7.30 7.30
N THR A 82 -7.96 -8.23 8.25
CA THR A 82 -7.21 -9.48 8.13
C THR A 82 -7.60 -10.30 6.89
N ASP A 83 -8.85 -10.20 6.41
CA ASP A 83 -9.30 -10.81 5.15
C ASP A 83 -8.49 -10.34 3.93
N LEU A 84 -8.08 -9.06 3.91
CA LEU A 84 -7.23 -8.51 2.86
C LEU A 84 -5.75 -8.79 3.13
N SER A 85 -5.32 -8.80 4.39
CA SER A 85 -3.97 -9.21 4.78
C SER A 85 -3.64 -10.63 4.34
N GLU A 86 -4.57 -11.57 4.51
CA GLU A 86 -4.39 -12.96 4.08
C GLU A 86 -4.32 -13.10 2.55
N LYS A 87 -4.97 -12.20 1.80
CA LYS A 87 -4.87 -12.15 0.34
C LYS A 87 -3.59 -11.47 -0.16
N ALA A 88 -2.94 -10.68 0.71
CA ALA A 88 -1.70 -9.99 0.42
C ALA A 88 -0.45 -10.82 0.81
N LYS A 89 -0.61 -11.82 1.69
CA LYS A 89 0.40 -12.83 2.03
C LYS A 89 0.53 -13.90 0.95
#